data_AF-A0A6A5UN96-F1
#
_entry.id   AF-A0A6A5UN96-F1
#
_cell.length_a   1.000
_cell.length_b   1.000
_cell.length_c   1.000
_cell.angle_alpha   90.00
_cell.angle_beta   90.00
_cell.angle_gamma   90.00
#
_symmetry.space_group_name_H-M   'P 1'
#
loop_
_entity.id
_entity.type
_entity.pdbx_description
1 polymer ?
#
loop_
_entity_poly.entity_id
_entity_poly.type
_entity_poly.pdbx_seq_one_letter_code
_entity_poly.pdbx_strand_id
1 'polypeptide(L)'
;MSKPLHTLSSLLETLLPVSHLTRPPAHTTDPSLTPVISSLLLHPTIEATLHLLNADLPSAHFLVRHMLAPPAIEGMLLHSILHRCEGDMRNARLWASDVLDANGGWVPKHKGAEQLGADVMDEMKGNVEGDFRVVEFFYGEDNAKMERLIDDVEKWRKGNEIEVEAELGGG
;
A
#
# COMPACT_ATOMS: atom_id res chain seq x y z
N MET A 1 -12.74 7.93 33.29
CA MET A 1 -12.65 7.20 32.01
C MET A 1 -11.27 6.55 31.96
N SER A 2 -11.19 5.22 31.80
CA SER A 2 -9.87 4.59 31.56
C SER A 2 -9.38 4.99 30.18
N LYS A 3 -8.07 5.16 30.02
CA LYS A 3 -7.50 5.36 28.67
C LYS A 3 -7.79 4.09 27.85
N PRO A 4 -8.21 4.22 26.57
CA PRO A 4 -8.33 3.07 25.70
C PRO A 4 -6.98 2.36 25.61
N LEU A 5 -6.99 1.03 25.69
CA LEU A 5 -5.78 0.21 25.66
C LEU A 5 -5.02 0.38 24.33
N HIS A 6 -5.76 0.59 23.25
CA HIS A 6 -5.21 0.84 21.92
C HIS A 6 -5.72 2.17 21.35
N THR A 7 -4.79 2.91 20.78
CA THR A 7 -4.96 4.14 20.01
C THR A 7 -4.23 3.98 18.68
N LEU A 8 -4.46 4.88 17.72
CA LEU A 8 -3.67 4.91 16.49
C LEU A 8 -2.16 4.96 16.80
N SER A 9 -1.73 5.85 17.70
CA SER A 9 -0.33 6.00 18.08
C SER A 9 0.26 4.72 18.67
N SER A 10 -0.42 4.10 19.63
CA SER A 10 0.08 2.86 20.25
C SER A 10 0.15 1.70 19.25
N LEU A 11 -0.79 1.62 18.30
CA LEU A 11 -0.74 0.60 17.25
C LEU A 11 0.42 0.84 16.28
N LEU A 12 0.69 2.09 15.89
CA LEU A 12 1.83 2.42 15.04
C LEU A 12 3.16 2.07 15.74
N GLU A 13 3.30 2.41 17.02
CA GLU A 13 4.46 2.04 17.84
C GLU A 13 4.66 0.52 17.93
N THR A 14 3.57 -0.24 17.94
CA THR A 14 3.60 -1.72 18.03
C THR A 14 3.91 -2.37 16.68
N LEU A 15 3.26 -1.91 15.60
CA LEU A 15 3.25 -2.59 14.30
C LEU A 15 4.42 -2.19 13.40
N LEU A 16 4.83 -0.91 13.40
CA LEU A 16 5.90 -0.44 12.51
C LEU A 16 7.23 -1.22 12.67
N PRO A 17 7.71 -1.53 13.89
CA PRO A 17 8.99 -2.23 14.06
C PRO A 17 9.00 -3.68 13.55
N VAL A 18 7.82 -4.32 13.49
CA VAL A 18 7.68 -5.74 13.14
C VAL A 18 7.11 -5.96 11.73
N SER A 19 6.79 -4.88 11.01
CA SER A 19 6.21 -4.93 9.68
C SER A 19 7.23 -5.40 8.65
N HIS A 20 6.90 -6.48 7.93
CA HIS A 20 7.74 -7.05 6.88
C HIS A 20 7.05 -6.98 5.51
N LEU A 21 7.16 -5.84 4.83
CA LEU A 21 6.51 -5.62 3.53
C LEU A 21 7.28 -6.21 2.33
N THR A 22 8.47 -6.78 2.58
CA THR A 22 9.33 -7.35 1.55
C THR A 22 9.14 -8.85 1.36
N ARG A 23 8.31 -9.52 2.16
CA ARG A 23 8.00 -10.96 2.03
C ARG A 23 6.49 -11.21 2.10
N PRO A 24 5.95 -12.23 1.41
CA PRO A 24 4.58 -12.66 1.63
C PRO A 24 4.41 -13.14 3.07
N PRO A 25 3.47 -12.57 3.83
CA PRO A 25 3.15 -13.10 5.14
C PRO A 25 2.42 -14.44 4.98
N ALA A 26 2.78 -15.41 5.81
CA ALA A 26 2.05 -16.69 5.88
C ALA A 26 0.73 -16.55 6.67
N HIS A 27 0.66 -15.60 7.60
CA HIS A 27 -0.47 -15.32 8.47
C HIS A 27 -0.39 -13.89 9.01
N THR A 28 -1.52 -13.39 9.52
CA THR A 28 -1.60 -12.15 10.30
C THR A 28 -0.63 -12.18 11.48
N THR A 29 0.10 -11.08 11.70
CA THR A 29 1.12 -10.96 12.75
C THR A 29 0.52 -11.10 14.15
N ASP A 30 -0.55 -10.36 14.43
CA ASP A 30 -1.34 -10.52 15.65
C ASP A 30 -2.85 -10.49 15.33
N PRO A 31 -3.50 -11.67 15.24
CA PRO A 31 -4.94 -11.76 14.97
C PRO A 31 -5.82 -11.07 16.02
N SER A 32 -5.31 -10.85 17.24
CA SER A 32 -6.07 -10.16 18.30
C SER A 32 -6.22 -8.66 18.01
N LEU A 33 -5.33 -8.09 17.19
CA LEU A 33 -5.39 -6.68 16.80
C LEU A 33 -6.36 -6.41 15.65
N THR A 34 -6.77 -7.40 14.85
CA THR A 34 -7.74 -7.22 13.76
C THR A 34 -9.04 -6.53 14.22
N PRO A 35 -9.79 -7.04 15.20
CA PRO A 35 -11.00 -6.36 15.67
C PRO A 35 -10.71 -5.02 16.36
N VAL A 36 -9.53 -4.87 16.97
CA VAL A 36 -9.10 -3.61 17.60
C VAL A 36 -8.93 -2.53 16.54
N ILE A 37 -8.21 -2.82 15.45
CA ILE A 37 -7.98 -1.91 14.33
C ILE A 37 -9.32 -1.41 13.77
N SER A 38 -10.25 -2.30 13.43
CA SER A 38 -11.56 -1.91 12.89
C SER A 38 -12.44 -1.17 13.91
N SER A 39 -12.24 -1.39 15.21
CA SER A 39 -12.99 -0.68 16.26
C SER A 39 -12.59 0.79 16.43
N LEU A 40 -11.46 1.22 15.84
CA LEU A 40 -10.99 2.60 15.91
C LEU A 40 -11.77 3.56 14.99
N LEU A 41 -12.62 3.04 14.09
CA LEU A 41 -13.47 3.82 13.18
C LEU A 41 -12.67 4.90 12.40
N LEU A 42 -11.48 4.51 11.92
CA LEU A 42 -10.58 5.40 11.20
C LEU A 42 -11.04 5.60 9.76
N HIS A 43 -10.42 6.55 9.07
CA HIS A 43 -10.56 6.65 7.62
C HIS A 43 -10.14 5.31 6.97
N PRO A 44 -10.86 4.78 5.95
CA PRO A 44 -10.59 3.47 5.38
C PRO A 44 -9.15 3.25 4.91
N THR A 45 -8.50 4.29 4.37
CA THR A 45 -7.07 4.26 4.01
C THR A 45 -6.17 3.99 5.22
N ILE A 46 -6.45 4.62 6.36
CA ILE A 46 -5.65 4.46 7.58
C ILE A 46 -5.90 3.08 8.18
N GLU A 47 -7.15 2.62 8.20
CA GLU A 47 -7.50 1.28 8.67
C GLU A 47 -6.84 0.19 7.82
N ALA A 48 -6.91 0.30 6.49
CA ALA A 48 -6.23 -0.61 5.57
C ALA A 48 -4.70 -0.61 5.75
N THR A 49 -4.12 0.55 6.03
CA THR A 49 -2.68 0.66 6.35
C THR A 49 -2.34 -0.12 7.61
N LEU A 50 -3.12 0.01 8.68
CA LEU A 50 -2.90 -0.75 9.92
C LEU A 50 -3.04 -2.27 9.70
N HIS A 51 -4.02 -2.70 8.91
CA HIS A 51 -4.15 -4.12 8.56
C HIS A 51 -2.95 -4.62 7.74
N LEU A 52 -2.42 -3.82 6.79
CA LEU A 52 -1.19 -4.16 6.07
C LEU A 52 0.02 -4.29 7.00
N LEU A 53 0.19 -3.36 7.95
CA LEU A 53 1.27 -3.42 8.95
C LEU A 53 1.13 -4.66 9.86
N ASN A 54 -0.11 -5.10 10.15
CA ASN A 54 -0.39 -6.33 10.90
C ASN A 54 -0.37 -7.60 10.03
N ALA A 55 0.03 -7.50 8.75
CA ALA A 55 -0.05 -8.60 7.78
C ALA A 55 -1.45 -9.23 7.62
N ASP A 56 -2.51 -8.52 8.02
CA ASP A 56 -3.90 -8.92 7.89
C ASP A 56 -4.44 -8.59 6.49
N LEU A 57 -3.89 -9.29 5.50
CA LEU A 57 -4.17 -9.04 4.09
C LEU A 57 -5.65 -9.18 3.72
N PRO A 58 -6.44 -10.15 4.26
CA PRO A 58 -7.87 -10.24 3.96
C PRO A 58 -8.64 -8.98 4.36
N SER A 59 -8.39 -8.42 5.55
CA SER A 59 -9.05 -7.20 6.02
C SER A 59 -8.60 -5.98 5.20
N ALA A 60 -7.30 -5.89 4.87
CA ALA A 60 -6.81 -4.86 3.97
C ALA A 60 -7.49 -4.93 2.59
N HIS A 61 -7.56 -6.11 1.97
CA HIS A 61 -8.25 -6.36 0.69
C HIS A 61 -9.71 -5.91 0.73
N PHE A 62 -10.42 -6.27 1.81
CA PHE A 62 -11.82 -5.91 1.98
C PHE A 62 -12.05 -4.40 1.95
N LEU A 63 -11.13 -3.62 2.50
CA LEU A 63 -11.21 -2.17 2.51
C LEU A 63 -10.80 -1.58 1.15
N VAL A 64 -9.61 -1.95 0.65
CA VAL A 64 -9.04 -1.32 -0.54
C VAL A 64 -9.86 -1.59 -1.80
N ARG A 65 -10.60 -2.71 -1.86
CA ARG A 65 -11.50 -3.02 -3.00
C ARG A 65 -12.66 -2.03 -3.20
N HIS A 66 -12.89 -1.12 -2.26
CA HIS A 66 -13.85 -0.03 -2.39
C HIS A 66 -13.20 1.31 -2.77
N MET A 67 -11.88 1.35 -2.93
CA MET A 67 -11.05 2.51 -3.24
C MET A 67 -10.27 2.26 -4.55
N LEU A 68 -11.02 1.97 -5.62
CA LEU A 68 -10.46 1.46 -6.88
C LEU A 68 -10.10 2.54 -7.92
N ALA A 69 -10.44 3.81 -7.66
CA ALA A 69 -10.33 4.90 -8.62
C ALA A 69 -10.15 6.26 -7.91
N PRO A 70 -9.67 7.29 -8.62
CA PRO A 70 -9.72 8.67 -8.15
C PRO A 70 -11.12 9.07 -7.69
N PRO A 71 -11.26 9.85 -6.61
CA PRO A 71 -10.18 10.56 -5.89
C PRO A 71 -9.40 9.70 -4.89
N ALA A 72 -9.74 8.41 -4.69
CA ALA A 72 -9.17 7.56 -3.64
C ALA A 72 -7.75 7.02 -3.96
N ILE A 73 -6.84 7.90 -4.38
CA ILE A 73 -5.52 7.54 -4.89
C ILE A 73 -4.63 6.86 -3.85
N GLU A 74 -4.76 7.19 -2.57
CA GLU A 74 -4.04 6.50 -1.50
C GLU A 74 -4.53 5.05 -1.36
N GLY A 75 -5.82 4.79 -1.55
CA GLY A 75 -6.37 3.44 -1.57
C GLY A 75 -5.84 2.61 -2.75
N MET A 76 -5.71 3.25 -3.92
CA MET A 76 -5.08 2.64 -5.10
C MET A 76 -3.59 2.33 -4.84
N LEU A 77 -2.87 3.24 -4.17
CA LEU A 77 -1.48 3.01 -3.75
C LEU A 77 -1.37 1.83 -2.77
N LEU A 78 -2.28 1.75 -1.79
CA LEU A 78 -2.33 0.62 -0.86
C LEU A 78 -2.65 -0.70 -1.58
N HIS A 79 -3.47 -0.69 -2.64
CA HIS A 79 -3.69 -1.86 -3.50
C HIS A 79 -2.38 -2.38 -4.13
N SER A 80 -1.55 -1.46 -4.65
CA SER A 80 -0.22 -1.81 -5.19
C SER A 80 0.68 -2.42 -4.12
N ILE A 81 0.73 -1.79 -2.93
CA ILE A 81 1.51 -2.27 -1.79
C ILE A 81 1.03 -3.64 -1.33
N LEU A 82 -0.29 -3.85 -1.26
CA LEU A 82 -0.92 -5.10 -0.85
C LEU A 82 -0.49 -6.24 -1.77
N HIS A 83 -0.66 -6.10 -3.09
CA HIS A 83 -0.29 -7.15 -4.03
C HIS A 83 1.21 -7.42 -4.05
N ARG A 84 2.05 -6.40 -3.82
CA ARG A 84 3.49 -6.61 -3.59
C ARG A 84 3.74 -7.45 -2.34
N CYS A 85 3.02 -7.19 -1.24
CA CYS A 85 3.10 -8.00 -0.04
C CYS A 85 2.76 -9.46 -0.37
N GLU A 86 1.63 -9.73 -1.04
CA GLU A 86 1.20 -11.07 -1.47
C GLU A 86 2.20 -11.79 -2.39
N GLY A 87 3.07 -11.04 -3.08
CA GLY A 87 3.95 -11.58 -4.12
C GLY A 87 3.33 -11.63 -5.51
N ASP A 88 2.14 -11.06 -5.69
CA ASP A 88 1.57 -10.80 -7.00
C ASP A 88 2.18 -9.52 -7.60
N MET A 89 3.44 -9.63 -8.04
CA MET A 89 4.20 -8.51 -8.58
C MET A 89 3.60 -7.97 -9.88
N ARG A 90 2.80 -8.77 -10.60
CA ARG A 90 2.11 -8.31 -11.80
C ARG A 90 0.98 -7.36 -11.43
N ASN A 91 0.10 -7.75 -10.51
CA ASN A 91 -0.98 -6.88 -10.06
C ASN A 91 -0.44 -5.66 -9.30
N ALA A 92 0.65 -5.80 -8.54
CA ALA A 92 1.32 -4.66 -7.90
C ALA A 92 1.69 -3.57 -8.90
N ARG A 93 2.26 -3.95 -10.06
CA ARG A 93 2.63 -3.01 -11.14
C ARG A 93 1.42 -2.40 -11.85
N LEU A 94 0.36 -3.17 -12.09
CA LEU A 94 -0.86 -2.64 -12.69
C LEU A 94 -1.46 -1.52 -11.84
N TRP A 95 -1.55 -1.74 -10.52
CA TRP A 95 -2.02 -0.72 -9.60
C TRP A 95 -1.04 0.47 -9.48
N ALA A 96 0.27 0.22 -9.52
CA ALA A 96 1.25 1.31 -9.54
C ALA A 96 1.10 2.21 -10.77
N SER A 97 0.91 1.61 -11.94
CA SER A 97 0.65 2.34 -13.18
C SER A 97 -0.63 3.16 -13.10
N ASP A 98 -1.72 2.59 -12.55
CA ASP A 98 -2.99 3.30 -12.37
C ASP A 98 -2.82 4.52 -11.43
N VAL A 99 -2.01 4.38 -10.36
CA VAL A 99 -1.66 5.50 -9.47
C VAL A 99 -0.83 6.56 -10.18
N LEU A 100 0.16 6.17 -10.98
CA LEU A 100 1.01 7.10 -11.74
C LEU A 100 0.21 7.90 -12.77
N ASP A 101 -0.74 7.24 -13.45
CA ASP A 101 -1.63 7.89 -14.39
C ASP A 101 -2.53 8.92 -13.69
N ALA A 102 -3.17 8.53 -12.58
CA ALA A 102 -3.99 9.45 -11.78
C ALA A 102 -3.16 10.62 -11.21
N ASN A 103 -1.96 10.37 -10.69
CA ASN A 103 -1.05 11.39 -10.20
C ASN A 103 -0.65 12.39 -11.30
N GLY A 104 -0.59 11.93 -12.55
CA GLY A 104 -0.36 12.75 -13.73
C GLY A 104 -1.61 13.45 -14.30
N GLY A 105 -2.77 13.32 -13.65
CA GLY A 105 -4.03 13.93 -14.09
C GLY A 105 -4.79 13.16 -15.17
N TRP A 106 -4.45 11.88 -15.40
CA TRP A 106 -5.10 11.03 -16.40
C TRP A 106 -6.07 10.05 -15.74
N VAL A 107 -7.15 9.72 -16.44
CA VAL A 107 -7.99 8.60 -16.03
C VAL A 107 -7.16 7.32 -16.16
N PRO A 108 -7.03 6.50 -15.09
CA PRO A 108 -6.28 5.25 -15.14
C PRO A 108 -6.67 4.37 -16.33
N LYS A 109 -5.68 3.75 -17.00
CA LYS A 109 -5.85 2.93 -18.23
C LYS A 109 -6.26 3.71 -19.50
N HIS A 110 -6.51 5.01 -19.39
CA HIS A 110 -6.90 5.90 -20.49
C HIS A 110 -5.92 7.07 -20.68
N LYS A 111 -4.68 6.91 -20.22
CA LYS A 111 -3.60 7.90 -20.37
C LYS A 111 -3.47 8.38 -21.82
N GLY A 112 -3.44 9.70 -22.00
CA GLY A 112 -3.34 10.35 -23.32
C GLY A 112 -4.66 10.45 -24.09
N ALA A 113 -5.73 9.82 -23.60
CA ALA A 113 -7.07 9.90 -24.18
C ALA A 113 -8.05 10.69 -23.28
N GLU A 114 -8.00 10.49 -21.95
CA GLU A 114 -8.95 11.08 -21.01
C GLU A 114 -8.26 11.66 -19.77
N GLN A 115 -8.59 12.90 -19.43
CA GLN A 115 -8.07 13.61 -18.25
C GLN A 115 -9.08 13.57 -17.09
N LEU A 116 -8.57 13.57 -15.87
CA LEU A 116 -9.39 13.71 -14.67
C LEU A 116 -10.05 15.10 -14.62
N GLY A 117 -11.27 15.14 -14.09
CA GLY A 117 -11.97 16.38 -13.81
C GLY A 117 -11.21 17.24 -12.79
N ALA A 118 -11.33 18.56 -12.90
CA ALA A 118 -10.68 19.49 -11.97
C ALA A 118 -11.17 19.30 -10.52
N ASP A 119 -12.44 18.92 -10.34
CA ASP A 119 -13.04 18.55 -9.07
C ASP A 119 -12.38 17.31 -8.46
N VAL A 120 -12.18 16.25 -9.26
CA VAL A 120 -11.50 15.03 -8.81
C VAL A 120 -10.05 15.32 -8.42
N MET A 121 -9.36 16.16 -9.19
CA MET A 121 -7.98 16.58 -8.89
C MET A 121 -7.89 17.40 -7.61
N ASP A 122 -8.88 18.24 -7.33
CA ASP A 122 -8.97 19.02 -6.08
C ASP A 122 -9.26 18.11 -4.88
N GLU A 123 -10.17 17.15 -5.03
CA GLU A 123 -10.45 16.14 -3.99
C GLU A 123 -9.22 15.28 -3.66
N MET A 124 -8.45 14.87 -4.67
CA MET A 124 -7.19 14.13 -4.48
C MET A 124 -6.12 14.92 -3.73
N LYS A 125 -6.13 16.25 -3.86
CA LYS A 125 -5.21 17.14 -3.15
C LYS A 125 -5.60 17.33 -1.69
N GLY A 126 -6.89 17.23 -1.38
CA GLY A 126 -7.43 17.51 -0.06
C GLY A 126 -7.03 18.91 0.42
N ASN A 127 -6.59 19.02 1.68
CA ASN A 127 -6.21 20.30 2.29
C ASN A 127 -4.72 20.65 2.12
N VAL A 128 -3.99 19.96 1.26
CA VAL A 128 -2.55 20.23 1.06
C VAL A 128 -2.39 21.51 0.24
N GLU A 129 -1.58 22.46 0.70
CA GLU A 129 -1.24 23.66 -0.09
C GLU A 129 -0.21 23.33 -1.20
N GLY A 130 -0.30 24.02 -2.34
CA GLY A 130 0.63 23.82 -3.47
C GLY A 130 0.15 22.84 -4.55
N ASP A 131 1.07 22.40 -5.42
CA ASP A 131 0.80 21.35 -6.42
C ASP A 131 1.02 19.99 -5.75
N PHE A 132 -0.05 19.33 -5.33
CA PHE A 132 0.05 18.05 -4.63
C PHE A 132 0.17 16.90 -5.63
N ARG A 133 1.20 16.07 -5.42
CA ARG A 133 1.47 14.85 -6.16
C ARG A 133 1.79 13.75 -5.17
N VAL A 134 0.82 12.87 -4.92
CA VAL A 134 0.93 11.80 -3.91
C VAL A 134 2.17 10.93 -4.13
N VAL A 135 2.53 10.66 -5.38
CA VAL A 135 3.70 9.85 -5.70
C VAL A 135 4.99 10.59 -5.34
N GLU A 136 5.06 11.88 -5.64
CA GLU A 136 6.22 12.71 -5.30
C GLU A 136 6.37 12.87 -3.78
N PHE A 137 5.26 12.96 -3.06
CA PHE A 137 5.25 13.03 -1.59
C PHE A 137 5.88 11.77 -0.96
N PHE A 138 5.54 10.57 -1.44
CA PHE A 138 6.02 9.32 -0.85
C PHE A 138 7.35 8.82 -1.43
N TYR A 139 7.59 9.05 -2.72
CA TYR A 139 8.72 8.48 -3.45
C TYR A 139 9.77 9.53 -3.88
N GLY A 140 9.46 10.83 -3.76
CA GLY A 140 10.27 11.93 -4.27
C GLY A 140 9.99 12.20 -5.75
N GLU A 141 10.67 13.20 -6.33
CA GLU A 141 10.44 13.69 -7.69
C GLU A 141 10.61 12.63 -8.80
N ASP A 142 11.30 11.52 -8.50
CA ASP A 142 11.45 10.40 -9.41
C ASP A 142 10.27 9.42 -9.28
N ASN A 143 9.21 9.71 -10.03
CA ASN A 143 8.00 8.88 -10.08
C ASN A 143 8.29 7.40 -10.43
N ALA A 144 9.35 7.11 -11.20
CA ALA A 144 9.72 5.75 -11.55
C ALA A 144 10.29 4.96 -10.34
N LYS A 145 10.58 5.63 -9.22
CA LYS A 145 11.02 4.96 -7.99
C LYS A 145 9.94 4.04 -7.41
N MET A 146 8.66 4.36 -7.61
CA MET A 146 7.57 3.49 -7.18
C MET A 146 7.62 2.13 -7.90
N GLU A 147 7.76 2.15 -9.22
CA GLU A 147 7.86 0.93 -10.03
C GLU A 147 9.15 0.16 -9.75
N ARG A 148 10.29 0.88 -9.67
CA ARG A 148 11.59 0.27 -9.34
C ARG A 148 11.58 -0.43 -7.98
N LEU A 149 10.87 0.12 -6.98
CA LEU A 149 10.74 -0.54 -5.68
C LEU A 149 10.05 -1.92 -5.79
N ILE A 150 9.09 -2.07 -6.70
CA ILE A 150 8.45 -3.38 -6.95
C ILE A 150 9.47 -4.34 -7.56
N ASP A 151 10.22 -3.89 -8.56
CA ASP A 151 11.26 -4.68 -9.22
C ASP A 151 12.38 -5.09 -8.26
N ASP A 152 12.83 -4.16 -7.40
CA ASP A 152 13.86 -4.40 -6.39
C ASP A 152 13.42 -5.46 -5.37
N VAL A 153 12.16 -5.40 -4.91
CA VAL A 153 11.60 -6.41 -4.00
C VAL A 153 11.48 -7.76 -4.69
N GLU A 154 10.99 -7.81 -5.93
CA GLU A 154 10.90 -9.07 -6.68
C GLU A 154 12.28 -9.70 -6.89
N LYS A 155 13.27 -8.90 -7.28
CA LYS A 155 14.66 -9.35 -7.47
C LYS A 155 15.26 -9.86 -6.16
N TRP A 156 15.05 -9.13 -5.07
CA TRP A 156 15.54 -9.53 -3.75
C TRP A 156 14.92 -10.85 -3.27
N ARG A 157 13.62 -11.08 -3.50
CA ARG A 157 12.96 -12.36 -3.17
C ARG A 157 13.56 -13.52 -3.95
N LYS A 158 13.71 -13.37 -5.28
CA LYS A 158 14.33 -14.39 -6.14
C LYS A 158 15.77 -14.70 -5.74
N GLY A 159 16.54 -13.67 -5.36
CA GLY A 159 17.92 -13.86 -4.89
C GLY A 159 18.00 -14.69 -3.60
N ASN A 160 17.13 -14.43 -2.63
CA ASN A 160 17.10 -15.18 -1.38
C ASN A 160 16.58 -16.62 -1.54
N GLU A 161 15.65 -16.86 -2.46
CA GLU A 161 15.17 -18.21 -2.77
C GLU A 161 16.32 -19.08 -3.29
N ILE A 162 17.16 -18.54 -4.17
CA ILE A 162 18.35 -19.22 -4.71
C ILE A 162 19.37 -19.54 -3.59
N GLU A 163 19.59 -18.62 -2.64
CA GLU A 163 20.51 -18.87 -1.52
C GLU A 163 20.01 -20.00 -0.60
N VAL A 164 18.71 -20.03 -0.28
CA VAL A 164 18.12 -21.10 0.55
C VAL A 164 18.16 -22.46 -0.14
N GLU A 165 17.90 -22.52 -1.45
CA GLU A 165 18.00 -23.77 -2.22
C GLU A 165 19.45 -24.29 -2.30
N ALA A 166 20.44 -23.41 -2.41
CA ALA A 166 21.85 -23.77 -2.42
C ALA A 166 22.33 -24.34 -1.06
N GLU A 167 21.81 -23.84 0.06
CA GLU A 167 22.12 -24.37 1.40
C GLU A 167 21.49 -25.75 1.66
N LEU A 168 20.31 -26.01 1.10
CA LEU A 168 19.58 -27.28 1.30
C LEU A 168 19.97 -28.39 0.30
N GLY A 169 20.53 -28.05 -0.86
CA GLY A 169 20.92 -28.99 -1.92
C GLY A 169 22.36 -29.51 -1.84
N GLY A 170 23.15 -29.09 -0.84
CA GLY A 170 24.57 -29.42 -0.70
C GLY A 170 24.91 -30.60 0.24
N GLY A 171 23.94 -31.47 0.55
CA GLY A 171 24.08 -32.62 1.44
C GLY A 171 24.36 -33.94 0.72
#